data_AF-A0A0L6WWR1-F1
#
_entry.id   AF-A0A0L6WWR1-F1
#
_cell.length_a   1.000
_cell.length_b   1.000
_cell.length_c   1.000
_cell.angle_alpha   90.00
_cell.angle_beta   90.00
_cell.angle_gamma   90.00
#
_symmetry.space_group_name_H-M   'P 1'
#
loop_
_entity.id
_entity.type
_entity.pdbx_description
1 polymer ?
#
loop_
_entity_poly.entity_id
_entity_poly.type
_entity_poly.pdbx_seq_one_letter_code
_entity_poly.pdbx_strand_id
1 'polypeptide(L)'
;MNFWRGEAYTAFFNYLDSQGGLYYERWADAPVHSIAAAIFLDKDRLQLFDEIGYEHNPYTHCPKRQELWERGRCSCDPDKSFGELST
;
A
#
# COMPACT_ATOMS: atom_id res chain seq x y z
N MET A 1 6.38 -10.16 8.53
CA MET A 1 6.27 -11.35 7.65
C MET A 1 5.26 -12.40 8.12
N ASN A 2 4.86 -12.44 9.40
CA ASN A 2 3.96 -13.50 9.90
C ASN A 2 2.59 -13.53 9.19
N PHE A 3 2.05 -12.37 8.81
CA PHE A 3 0.81 -12.28 8.04
C PHE A 3 0.86 -13.10 6.74
N TRP A 4 1.88 -12.86 5.92
CA TRP A 4 2.10 -13.56 4.64
C TRP A 4 2.45 -15.05 4.80
N ARG A 5 2.93 -15.46 5.98
CA ARG A 5 3.22 -16.87 6.29
C ARG A 5 2.05 -17.56 6.99
N GLY A 6 0.94 -16.85 7.21
CA GLY A 6 -0.25 -17.38 7.87
C GLY A 6 -1.07 -18.27 6.94
N GLU A 7 -1.90 -19.12 7.55
CA GLU A 7 -2.76 -20.06 6.85
C GLU A 7 -3.73 -19.36 5.89
N ALA A 8 -4.38 -18.28 6.33
CA ALA A 8 -5.36 -17.53 5.52
C ALA A 8 -4.74 -16.97 4.23
N TYR A 9 -3.59 -16.30 4.32
CA TYR A 9 -2.89 -15.79 3.13
C TYR A 9 -2.42 -16.92 2.22
N THR A 10 -1.89 -18.00 2.79
CA THR A 10 -1.38 -19.14 2.03
C THR A 10 -2.51 -19.82 1.25
N ALA A 11 -3.67 -20.03 1.87
CA ALA A 11 -4.84 -20.59 1.21
C ALA A 11 -5.37 -19.66 0.10
N PHE A 12 -5.44 -18.35 0.36
CA PHE A 12 -5.83 -17.36 -0.63
C PHE A 12 -4.89 -17.34 -1.84
N PHE A 13 -3.57 -17.33 -1.60
CA PHE A 13 -2.58 -17.33 -2.67
C PHE A 13 -2.65 -18.62 -3.51
N ASN A 14 -2.73 -19.79 -2.87
CA ASN A 14 -2.87 -21.08 -3.57
C ASN A 14 -4.13 -21.13 -4.44
N TYR A 15 -5.24 -20.54 -3.98
CA TYR A 15 -6.45 -20.42 -4.78
C TYR A 15 -6.24 -19.57 -6.03
N LEU A 16 -5.63 -18.39 -5.89
CA LEU A 16 -5.37 -17.50 -7.04
C LEU A 16 -4.41 -18.12 -8.04
N ASP A 17 -3.36 -18.79 -7.55
CA ASP A 17 -2.39 -19.51 -8.39
C ASP A 17 -3.09 -20.60 -9.20
N SER A 18 -4.01 -21.36 -8.59
CA SER A 18 -4.78 -22.39 -9.28
C SER A 18 -5.77 -21.84 -10.31
N GLN A 19 -6.18 -20.56 -10.21
CA GLN A 19 -7.03 -19.92 -11.23
C GLN A 19 -6.22 -19.49 -12.46
N GLY A 20 -4.89 -19.40 -12.35
CA GLY A 20 -4.01 -19.03 -13.46
C GLY A 20 -4.02 -17.55 -13.83
N GLY A 21 -4.76 -16.69 -13.12
CA GLY A 21 -4.83 -15.24 -13.41
C GLY A 21 -3.50 -14.49 -13.27
N LEU A 22 -2.51 -15.07 -12.58
CA LEU A 22 -1.13 -14.57 -12.54
C LEU A 22 -0.43 -14.66 -13.91
N TYR A 23 -0.81 -15.64 -14.75
CA TYR A 23 -0.18 -15.91 -16.05
C TYR A 23 -1.09 -15.59 -17.24
N TYR A 24 -2.36 -15.98 -17.15
CA TYR A 24 -3.34 -15.81 -18.22
C TYR A 24 -3.99 -14.42 -18.19
N GLU A 25 -3.87 -13.69 -17.08
CA GLU A 25 -4.25 -12.29 -16.98
C GLU A 25 -3.04 -11.43 -16.55
N ARG A 26 -3.26 -10.39 -15.74
CA ARG A 26 -2.22 -9.50 -15.22
C ARG A 26 -2.45 -9.18 -13.74
N TRP A 27 -2.80 -10.19 -12.96
CA TRP A 27 -2.92 -10.04 -11.51
C TRP A 27 -1.52 -9.82 -10.91
N ALA A 28 -1.26 -8.60 -10.48
CA ALA A 28 0.00 -8.22 -9.85
C ALA A 28 -0.06 -8.40 -8.32
N ASP A 29 1.10 -8.36 -7.68
CA ASP A 29 1.24 -8.50 -6.24
C ASP A 29 0.52 -7.38 -5.46
N ALA A 30 0.56 -6.12 -5.94
CA ALA A 30 -0.08 -4.99 -5.26
C ALA A 30 -1.59 -5.21 -4.99
N PRO A 31 -2.44 -5.53 -6.00
CA PRO A 31 -3.84 -5.84 -5.73
C PRO A 31 -4.03 -7.13 -4.92
N VAL A 32 -3.22 -8.16 -5.13
CA VAL A 32 -3.30 -9.42 -4.36
C VAL A 32 -3.05 -9.18 -2.86
N HIS A 33 -1.97 -8.48 -2.53
CA HIS A 33 -1.63 -8.10 -1.16
C HIS A 33 -2.68 -7.19 -0.54
N SER A 34 -3.17 -6.21 -1.29
CA SER A 34 -4.17 -5.25 -0.79
C SER A 34 -5.50 -5.93 -0.45
N ILE A 35 -5.97 -6.84 -1.31
CA ILE A 35 -7.20 -7.63 -1.07
C ILE A 35 -7.01 -8.53 0.16
N ALA A 36 -5.91 -9.26 0.24
CA ALA A 36 -5.64 -10.12 1.39
C ALA A 36 -5.59 -9.32 2.71
N ALA A 37 -4.89 -8.19 2.72
CA ALA A 37 -4.80 -7.32 3.88
C ALA A 37 -6.18 -6.76 4.29
N ALA A 38 -6.99 -6.33 3.32
CA ALA A 38 -8.31 -5.76 3.59
C ALA A 38 -9.32 -6.78 4.14
N ILE A 39 -9.18 -8.07 3.78
CA ILE A 39 -10.10 -9.13 4.21
C ILE A 39 -9.64 -9.80 5.51
N PHE A 40 -8.33 -10.01 5.69
CA PHE A 40 -7.80 -10.87 6.75
C PHE A 40 -7.13 -10.12 7.92
N LEU A 41 -6.91 -8.80 7.83
CA LEU A 41 -6.41 -8.00 8.94
C LEU A 41 -7.51 -7.11 9.49
N ASP A 42 -7.48 -6.92 10.82
CA ASP A 42 -8.19 -5.82 11.44
C ASP A 42 -7.67 -4.49 10.90
N LYS A 43 -8.58 -3.56 10.61
CA LYS A 43 -8.26 -2.28 9.95
C LYS A 43 -7.22 -1.46 10.72
N ASP A 44 -7.23 -1.54 12.04
CA ASP A 44 -6.31 -0.83 12.95
C ASP A 44 -4.87 -1.37 12.89
N ARG A 45 -4.64 -2.53 12.26
CA ARG A 45 -3.30 -3.07 11.99
C ARG A 45 -2.69 -2.58 10.68
N LEU A 46 -3.40 -1.76 9.91
CA LEU A 46 -2.89 -1.09 8.72
C LEU A 46 -2.51 0.36 9.04
N GLN A 47 -1.24 0.69 8.82
CA GLN A 47 -0.71 2.04 9.00
C GLN A 47 -0.57 2.74 7.65
N LEU A 48 -1.19 3.91 7.51
CA LEU A 48 -0.83 4.88 6.48
C LEU A 48 0.25 5.80 7.04
N PHE A 49 1.43 5.82 6.42
CA PHE A 49 2.56 6.63 6.87
C PHE A 49 2.49 8.04 6.27
N ASP A 50 1.76 8.94 6.93
CA ASP A 50 1.56 10.33 6.50
C ASP A 50 2.85 11.17 6.56
N GLU A 51 3.80 10.77 7.40
CA GLU A 51 5.04 11.49 7.68
C GLU A 51 6.21 11.14 6.78
N ILE A 52 6.10 10.09 5.95
CA ILE A 52 7.19 9.62 5.10
C ILE A 52 7.01 10.16 3.68
N GLY A 53 7.88 11.06 3.24
CA GLY A 53 7.96 11.43 1.83
C GLY A 53 8.49 10.28 0.97
N TYR A 54 7.76 9.88 -0.06
CA TYR A 54 8.12 8.78 -0.95
C TYR A 54 7.69 9.04 -2.39
N GLU A 55 8.54 8.68 -3.35
CA GLU A 55 8.24 8.81 -4.77
C GLU A 55 8.47 7.47 -5.49
N HIS A 56 7.47 7.09 -6.28
CA HIS A 56 7.60 6.07 -7.31
C HIS A 56 6.83 6.53 -8.54
N ASN A 57 7.57 6.93 -9.58
CA ASN A 57 7.00 7.52 -10.79
C ASN A 57 5.74 6.78 -11.29
N PRO A 58 4.63 7.49 -11.59
CA PRO A 58 4.47 8.95 -11.60
C PRO A 58 3.95 9.56 -10.29
N TYR A 59 3.92 8.80 -9.20
CA TYR A 59 3.26 9.19 -7.96
C TYR A 59 4.26 9.58 -6.88
N THR A 60 3.94 10.68 -6.19
CA THR A 60 4.66 11.13 -4.99
C THR A 60 3.67 11.17 -3.85
N HIS A 61 4.02 10.60 -2.70
CA HIS A 61 3.40 10.91 -1.42
C HIS A 61 4.30 11.92 -0.71
N CYS A 62 3.80 13.10 -0.45
CA CYS A 62 4.52 14.17 0.23
C CYS A 62 3.75 14.62 1.48
N PRO A 63 4.38 14.64 2.68
CA PRO A 63 3.71 15.10 3.89
C PRO A 63 3.18 16.53 3.74
N LYS A 64 1.87 16.74 3.89
CA LYS A 64 1.26 18.06 3.76
C LYS A 64 1.28 18.90 5.01
N ARG A 65 1.28 18.25 6.18
CA ARG A 65 1.37 18.96 7.45
C ARG A 65 2.75 19.59 7.55
N GLN A 66 2.80 20.92 7.60
CA GLN A 66 4.05 21.69 7.62
C GLN A 66 5.00 21.21 8.72
N GLU A 67 4.49 20.91 9.92
CA GLU A 67 5.29 20.34 11.00
C GLU A 67 5.98 19.02 10.61
N LEU A 68 5.27 18.11 9.93
CA LEU A 68 5.84 16.84 9.49
C LEU A 68 6.85 17.02 8.36
N TRP A 69 6.54 17.89 7.40
CA TRP A 69 7.40 18.19 6.27
C TRP A 69 8.74 18.79 6.73
N GLU A 70 8.68 19.79 7.63
CA GLU A 70 9.85 20.44 8.21
C GLU A 70 10.66 19.47 9.07
N ARG A 71 9.99 18.70 9.94
CA ARG A 71 10.65 17.70 10.81
C ARG A 71 11.33 16.59 10.00
N GLY A 72 10.67 16.14 8.94
CA GLY A 72 11.18 15.14 8.00
C GLY A 72 12.29 15.67 7.09
N ARG A 73 12.50 17.00 7.04
CA ARG A 73 13.36 17.69 6.06
C ARG A 73 13.03 17.25 4.64
N CYS A 74 11.75 17.20 4.32
CA CYS A 74 11.26 16.76 3.01
C CYS A 74 11.74 17.69 1.89
N SER A 75 11.94 17.14 0.69
CA SER A 75 12.35 17.89 -0.51
C SER A 75 11.26 17.93 -1.59
N CYS A 76 10.16 17.21 -1.37
CA CYS A 76 9.02 17.14 -2.29
C CYS A 76 8.10 18.35 -2.12
N ASP A 77 7.33 18.63 -3.18
CA ASP A 77 6.28 19.64 -3.20
C ASP A 77 4.97 19.03 -2.65
N PRO A 78 4.46 19.49 -1.48
CA PRO A 78 3.23 18.97 -0.90
C PRO A 78 2.03 19.02 -1.85
N ASP A 79 1.94 20.04 -2.70
CA ASP A 79 0.81 20.23 -3.62
C ASP A 79 0.79 19.18 -4.75
N LYS A 80 1.89 18.46 -4.96
CA LYS A 80 2.01 17.37 -5.93
C LYS A 80 1.81 15.98 -5.31
N SER A 81 1.43 15.90 -4.04
CA SER A 81 1.12 14.63 -3.39
C SER A 81 -0.08 13.95 -4.06
N PHE A 82 0.04 12.66 -4.35
CA PHE A 82 -0.97 11.86 -5.03
C PHE A 82 -2.01 11.30 -4.05
N GLY A 83 -3.27 11.26 -4.49
CA GLY A 83 -4.31 10.46 -3.84
C GLY A 83 -5.06 11.14 -2.68
N GLU A 84 -5.07 12.47 -2.62
CA GLU A 84 -5.84 13.15 -1.57
C GLU A 84 -7.34 13.26 -1.86
N LEU A 85 -8.12 12.95 -0.82
CA LEU A 85 -9.48 13.43 -0.63
C LEU A 85 -9.38 14.80 0.05
N SER A 86 -9.98 15.82 -0.55
CA SER A 86 -10.21 17.12 0.10
C SER A 86 -10.92 16.88 1.43
N THR A 87 -10.27 17.22 2.54
CA THR A 87 -10.93 17.44 3.82
C THR A 87 -11.12 18.93 4.01
#